data_AF-A0A7S0GNZ4-F1
#
_entry.id   AF-A0A7S0GNZ4-F1
#
_cell.length_a   1.000
_cell.length_b   1.000
_cell.length_c   1.000
_cell.angle_alpha   90.00
_cell.angle_beta   90.00
_cell.angle_gamma   90.00
#
_symmetry.space_group_name_H-M   'P 1'
#
loop_
_entity.id
_entity.type
_entity.pdbx_description
1 polymer ?
#
loop_
_entity_poly.entity_id
_entity_poly.type
_entity_poly.pdbx_seq_one_letter_code
_entity_poly.pdbx_strand_id
1 'polypeptide(L)'
;MPLANIESYAKDGAVADKADLWTYPETSDGWYRIHNTIKAEMAKFSAGIAACKSPLEAWQVEALQAYWKGHSDLTHDHHKHEDEMFTPMLKEKVNYPEKLEADHEALTKMMAGVDAAAGKLAAGGDVSALVAVFEPYRKTMEAHLKEEEEIVVPLMRAYFEPEFVGKKVEEIMKTMDKTLMGSFVHHQGSKKDFQAFQKQEGIPSFVWYLNFKACRAKYRAAMETRIQALLTGAAPTKKLISKKDLALAMKVGETAPGKYSWKITPESAAAPATAGNAT
;
A
#
# COMPACT_ATOMS: atom_id res chain seq x y z
N MET A 1 12.23 15.10 -6.36
CA MET A 1 12.60 16.53 -6.60
C MET A 1 11.32 17.36 -6.52
N PRO A 2 11.31 18.69 -6.24
CA PRO A 2 10.06 19.44 -6.33
C PRO A 2 9.54 19.38 -7.78
N LEU A 3 8.23 19.17 -7.95
CA LEU A 3 7.59 19.14 -9.25
C LEU A 3 7.92 20.43 -10.00
N ALA A 4 8.55 20.31 -11.18
CA ALA A 4 8.69 21.44 -12.09
C ALA A 4 7.29 21.88 -12.56
N ASN A 5 7.17 23.03 -13.21
CA ASN A 5 5.86 23.48 -13.70
C ASN A 5 5.17 22.37 -14.53
N ILE A 6 3.88 22.07 -14.30
CA ILE A 6 3.18 20.91 -14.90
C ILE A 6 3.26 20.93 -16.43
N GLU A 7 3.20 22.11 -17.04
CA GLU A 7 3.29 22.31 -18.48
C GLU A 7 4.67 21.98 -19.05
N SER A 8 5.74 22.00 -18.22
CA SER A 8 7.08 21.62 -18.68
C SER A 8 7.21 20.14 -19.05
N TYR A 9 6.25 19.32 -18.60
CA TYR A 9 6.17 17.91 -18.95
C TYR A 9 5.29 17.64 -20.18
N ALA A 10 4.65 18.63 -20.79
CA ALA A 10 3.77 18.42 -21.93
C ALA A 10 4.52 17.79 -23.11
N LYS A 11 3.95 16.73 -23.69
CA LYS A 11 4.41 16.11 -24.93
C LYS A 11 3.57 16.59 -26.11
N ASP A 12 4.22 16.93 -27.22
CA ASP A 12 3.59 17.25 -28.51
C ASP A 12 2.46 18.30 -28.41
N GLY A 13 2.59 19.27 -27.51
CA GLY A 13 1.59 20.33 -27.30
C GLY A 13 0.36 19.92 -26.49
N ALA A 14 0.42 18.79 -25.78
CA ALA A 14 -0.61 18.41 -24.81
C ALA A 14 -0.88 19.53 -23.80
N VAL A 15 -2.16 19.70 -23.44
CA VAL A 15 -2.61 20.77 -22.54
C VAL A 15 -3.01 20.17 -21.18
N ALA A 16 -2.54 20.81 -20.12
CA ALA A 16 -2.83 20.47 -18.73
C ALA A 16 -4.18 21.06 -18.26
N ASP A 17 -5.29 20.67 -18.87
CA ASP A 17 -6.62 21.27 -18.66
C ASP A 17 -7.63 20.35 -17.94
N LYS A 18 -7.18 19.21 -17.40
CA LYS A 18 -8.07 18.20 -16.79
C LYS A 18 -8.16 18.25 -15.27
N ALA A 19 -7.30 19.03 -14.60
CA ALA A 19 -7.21 19.06 -13.14
C ALA A 19 -8.56 19.35 -12.45
N ASP A 20 -9.34 20.32 -12.98
CA ASP A 20 -10.63 20.73 -12.41
C ASP A 20 -11.75 19.68 -12.58
N LEU A 21 -11.54 18.66 -13.41
CA LEU A 21 -12.50 17.56 -13.56
C LEU A 21 -12.46 16.59 -12.37
N TRP A 22 -11.37 16.61 -11.59
CA TRP A 22 -11.20 15.75 -10.43
C TRP A 22 -11.84 16.36 -9.19
N THR A 23 -12.92 15.75 -8.71
CA THR A 23 -13.79 16.33 -7.67
C THR A 23 -13.37 16.02 -6.23
N TYR A 24 -12.23 15.36 -6.03
CA TYR A 24 -11.68 14.98 -4.74
C TYR A 24 -10.17 15.31 -4.69
N PRO A 25 -9.59 15.53 -3.49
CA PRO A 25 -8.18 15.87 -3.35
C PRO A 25 -7.28 14.73 -3.85
N GLU A 26 -6.08 15.05 -4.34
CA GLU A 26 -5.10 14.06 -4.86
C GLU A 26 -4.81 12.95 -3.87
N THR A 27 -4.72 13.29 -2.59
CA THR A 27 -4.51 12.32 -1.51
C THR A 27 -5.57 11.22 -1.44
N SER A 28 -6.78 11.46 -1.96
CA SER A 28 -7.89 10.49 -1.98
C SER A 28 -7.87 9.57 -3.19
N ASP A 29 -6.92 9.74 -4.11
CA ASP A 29 -6.76 8.94 -5.32
C ASP A 29 -6.45 7.46 -4.99
N GLY A 30 -6.85 6.56 -5.89
CA GLY A 30 -6.53 5.14 -5.79
C GLY A 30 -5.02 4.88 -5.67
N TRP A 31 -4.20 5.69 -6.35
CA TRP A 31 -2.75 5.64 -6.32
C TRP A 31 -2.18 5.87 -4.91
N TYR A 32 -2.54 6.99 -4.27
CA TYR A 32 -2.18 7.26 -2.86
C TYR A 32 -2.66 6.15 -1.91
N ARG A 33 -3.84 5.59 -2.17
CA ARG A 33 -4.43 4.55 -1.32
C ARG A 33 -3.72 3.22 -1.40
N ILE A 34 -3.21 2.83 -2.57
CA ILE A 34 -2.38 1.64 -2.70
C ILE A 34 -0.98 1.89 -2.11
N HIS A 35 -0.42 3.10 -2.26
CA HIS A 35 0.84 3.46 -1.60
C HIS A 35 0.73 3.42 -0.07
N ASN A 36 -0.38 3.89 0.50
CA ASN A 36 -0.65 3.74 1.94
C ASN A 36 -0.64 2.27 2.37
N THR A 37 -1.13 1.37 1.52
CA THR A 37 -1.12 -0.08 1.76
C THR A 37 0.31 -0.62 1.82
N ILE A 38 1.14 -0.28 0.82
CA ILE A 38 2.55 -0.71 0.74
C ILE A 38 3.35 -0.16 1.94
N LYS A 39 3.20 1.14 2.25
CA LYS A 39 3.80 1.79 3.43
C LYS A 39 3.37 1.11 4.73
N ALA A 40 2.09 0.76 4.86
CA ALA A 40 1.58 0.06 6.04
C ALA A 40 2.18 -1.33 6.22
N GLU A 41 2.27 -2.12 5.15
CA GLU A 41 2.87 -3.46 5.19
C GLU A 41 4.36 -3.41 5.51
N MET A 42 5.11 -2.46 4.95
CA MET A 42 6.52 -2.25 5.31
C MET A 42 6.71 -1.91 6.79
N ALA A 43 5.87 -1.02 7.34
CA ALA A 43 5.91 -0.67 8.76
C ALA A 43 5.59 -1.88 9.65
N LYS A 44 4.58 -2.67 9.28
CA LYS A 44 4.21 -3.92 9.97
C LYS A 44 5.30 -4.96 9.92
N PHE A 45 5.95 -5.14 8.78
CA PHE A 45 7.06 -6.08 8.65
C PHE A 45 8.26 -5.64 9.49
N SER A 46 8.61 -4.35 9.48
CA SER A 46 9.65 -3.77 10.35
C SER A 46 9.40 -4.10 11.82
N ALA A 47 8.17 -3.89 12.29
CA ALA A 47 7.79 -4.17 13.67
C ALA A 47 7.79 -5.68 13.99
N GLY A 48 7.37 -6.52 13.04
CA GLY A 48 7.43 -7.98 13.17
C GLY A 48 8.86 -8.50 13.29
N ILE A 49 9.78 -7.98 12.48
CA ILE A 49 11.22 -8.29 12.56
C ILE A 49 11.77 -7.85 13.93
N ALA A 50 11.47 -6.62 14.36
CA ALA A 50 11.95 -6.07 15.64
C ALA A 50 11.41 -6.81 16.87
N ALA A 51 10.21 -7.41 16.77
CA ALA A 51 9.62 -8.20 17.85
C ALA A 51 10.25 -9.60 18.00
N CYS A 52 10.96 -10.08 16.97
CA CYS A 52 11.62 -11.37 17.02
C CYS A 52 12.87 -11.30 17.91
N LYS A 53 13.02 -12.29 18.79
CA LYS A 53 14.23 -12.51 19.56
C LYS A 53 14.99 -13.69 18.98
N SER A 54 16.30 -13.62 18.99
CA SER A 54 17.16 -14.76 18.64
C SER A 54 17.34 -15.69 19.84
N PRO A 55 17.40 -17.02 19.63
CA PRO A 55 17.20 -17.70 18.36
C PRO A 55 15.73 -17.71 17.90
N LEU A 56 15.51 -17.68 16.59
CA LEU A 56 14.16 -17.74 16.01
C LEU A 56 13.50 -19.11 16.23
N GLU A 57 12.22 -19.11 16.57
CA GLU A 57 11.36 -20.28 16.54
C GLU A 57 10.84 -20.57 15.12
N ALA A 58 10.52 -21.83 14.83
CA ALA A 58 10.05 -22.23 13.49
C ALA A 58 8.81 -21.46 13.02
N TRP A 59 7.87 -21.17 13.92
CA TRP A 59 6.67 -20.39 13.56
C TRP A 59 6.98 -18.92 13.26
N GLN A 60 8.03 -18.35 13.86
CA GLN A 60 8.46 -16.97 13.56
C GLN A 60 9.06 -16.90 12.15
N VAL A 61 9.86 -17.90 11.78
CA VAL A 61 10.41 -18.04 10.42
C VAL A 61 9.28 -18.11 9.41
N GLU A 62 8.30 -19.00 9.61
CA GLU A 62 7.15 -19.14 8.71
C GLU A 62 6.35 -17.83 8.63
N ALA A 63 6.12 -17.15 9.76
CA ALA A 63 5.40 -15.89 9.81
C ALA A 63 6.11 -14.79 9.01
N LEU A 64 7.43 -14.63 9.18
CA LEU A 64 8.23 -13.64 8.46
C LEU A 64 8.28 -13.93 6.96
N GLN A 65 8.55 -15.19 6.57
CA GLN A 65 8.61 -15.60 5.17
C GLN A 65 7.29 -15.38 4.44
N ALA A 66 6.18 -15.83 5.05
CA ALA A 66 4.87 -15.69 4.43
C ALA A 66 4.40 -14.24 4.37
N TYR A 67 4.71 -13.43 5.39
CA TYR A 67 4.38 -12.00 5.35
C TYR A 67 5.18 -11.27 4.27
N TRP A 68 6.50 -11.51 4.19
CA TRP A 68 7.32 -10.92 3.13
C TRP A 68 6.83 -11.33 1.74
N LYS A 69 6.51 -12.61 1.53
CA LYS A 69 5.98 -13.10 0.25
C LYS A 69 4.72 -12.34 -0.18
N GLY A 70 3.78 -12.12 0.74
CA GLY A 70 2.55 -11.38 0.42
C GLY A 70 2.80 -9.91 0.08
N HIS A 71 3.75 -9.26 0.76
CA HIS A 71 4.15 -7.89 0.46
C HIS A 71 4.90 -7.78 -0.88
N SER A 72 5.79 -8.74 -1.16
CA SER A 72 6.52 -8.84 -2.42
C SER A 72 5.55 -9.00 -3.60
N ASP A 73 4.56 -9.88 -3.46
CA ASP A 73 3.50 -10.07 -4.47
C ASP A 73 2.68 -8.79 -4.70
N LEU A 74 2.28 -8.09 -3.63
CA LEU A 74 1.56 -6.81 -3.74
C LEU A 74 2.34 -5.77 -4.53
N THR A 75 3.62 -5.63 -4.21
CA THR A 75 4.50 -4.60 -4.78
C THR A 75 4.83 -4.90 -6.24
N HIS A 76 5.11 -6.17 -6.58
CA HIS A 76 5.32 -6.58 -7.97
C HIS A 76 4.07 -6.36 -8.82
N ASP A 77 2.89 -6.74 -8.34
CA ASP A 77 1.65 -6.51 -9.08
C ASP A 77 1.38 -5.00 -9.25
N HIS A 78 1.62 -4.19 -8.23
CA HIS A 78 1.47 -2.74 -8.30
C HIS A 78 2.36 -2.11 -9.39
N HIS A 79 3.69 -2.32 -9.33
CA HIS A 79 4.61 -1.75 -10.32
C HIS A 79 4.33 -2.31 -11.72
N LYS A 80 3.93 -3.58 -11.84
CA LYS A 80 3.53 -4.14 -13.13
C LYS A 80 2.36 -3.38 -13.75
N HIS A 81 1.33 -3.04 -12.97
CA HIS A 81 0.21 -2.24 -13.49
C HIS A 81 0.66 -0.84 -13.92
N GLU A 82 1.61 -0.25 -13.20
CA GLU A 82 2.19 1.03 -13.58
C GLU A 82 2.93 0.91 -14.92
N ASP A 83 3.87 -0.02 -15.02
CA ASP A 83 4.71 -0.23 -16.20
C ASP A 83 3.91 -0.64 -17.45
N GLU A 84 2.90 -1.50 -17.29
CA GLU A 84 2.14 -2.05 -18.42
C GLU A 84 0.93 -1.17 -18.81
N MET A 85 0.37 -0.37 -17.89
CA MET A 85 -0.89 0.34 -18.14
C MET A 85 -0.81 1.86 -17.97
N PHE A 86 -0.17 2.36 -16.91
CA PHE A 86 -0.16 3.78 -16.58
C PHE A 86 1.01 4.53 -17.19
N THR A 87 2.22 4.01 -17.12
CA THR A 87 3.40 4.61 -17.75
C THR A 87 3.21 4.78 -19.26
N PRO A 88 2.72 3.78 -20.03
CA PRO A 88 2.42 3.96 -21.45
C PRO A 88 1.34 5.03 -21.68
N MET A 89 0.28 5.03 -20.87
CA MET A 89 -0.78 6.03 -20.93
C MET A 89 -0.21 7.44 -20.70
N LEU A 90 0.58 7.66 -19.65
CA LEU A 90 1.16 8.95 -19.33
C LEU A 90 2.07 9.43 -20.47
N LYS A 91 2.88 8.53 -21.04
CA LYS A 91 3.76 8.80 -22.20
C LYS A 91 3.02 9.22 -23.47
N GLU A 92 1.69 9.10 -23.54
CA GLU A 92 0.88 9.65 -24.65
C GLU A 92 0.85 11.19 -24.62
N LYS A 93 0.84 11.80 -23.43
CA LYS A 93 0.67 13.27 -23.25
C LYS A 93 1.79 13.94 -22.47
N VAL A 94 2.65 13.15 -21.83
CA VAL A 94 3.65 13.61 -20.88
C VAL A 94 5.02 13.08 -21.27
N ASN A 95 6.04 13.94 -21.25
CA ASN A 95 7.45 13.55 -21.23
C ASN A 95 7.76 12.96 -19.85
N TYR A 96 7.42 11.69 -19.68
CA TYR A 96 7.52 10.97 -18.40
C TYR A 96 8.97 10.93 -17.90
N PRO A 97 9.24 11.24 -16.61
CA PRO A 97 10.60 11.19 -16.07
C PRO A 97 11.23 9.80 -16.15
N GLU A 98 12.35 9.68 -16.86
CA GLU A 98 13.08 8.41 -17.02
C GLU A 98 13.49 7.78 -15.69
N LYS A 99 13.76 8.61 -14.66
CA LYS A 99 14.11 8.15 -13.33
C LYS A 99 13.03 7.25 -12.71
N LEU A 100 11.76 7.57 -12.88
CA LEU A 100 10.66 6.83 -12.25
C LEU A 100 10.58 5.40 -12.77
N GLU A 101 10.81 5.20 -14.06
CA GLU A 101 10.88 3.87 -14.69
C GLU A 101 12.15 3.12 -14.25
N ALA A 102 13.30 3.81 -14.18
CA ALA A 102 14.55 3.21 -13.70
C ALA A 102 14.49 2.78 -12.21
N ASP A 103 13.72 3.48 -11.38
CA ASP A 103 13.54 3.12 -9.98
C ASP A 103 12.86 1.76 -9.81
N HIS A 104 11.92 1.37 -10.69
CA HIS A 104 11.25 0.05 -10.63
C HIS A 104 12.24 -1.10 -10.83
N GLU A 105 13.19 -0.97 -11.76
CA GLU A 105 14.25 -1.97 -11.95
C GLU A 105 15.14 -2.09 -10.70
N ALA A 106 15.53 -0.94 -10.13
CA ALA A 106 16.36 -0.91 -8.93
C ALA A 106 15.63 -1.52 -7.71
N LEU A 107 14.36 -1.20 -7.52
CA LEU A 107 13.52 -1.75 -6.45
C LEU A 107 13.31 -3.24 -6.62
N THR A 108 13.05 -3.71 -7.84
CA THR A 108 12.93 -5.15 -8.15
C THR A 108 14.18 -5.92 -7.75
N LYS A 109 15.37 -5.37 -8.03
CA LYS A 109 16.64 -5.97 -7.60
C LYS A 109 16.80 -5.98 -6.08
N MET A 110 16.37 -4.92 -5.39
CA MET A 110 16.39 -4.89 -3.92
C MET A 110 15.43 -5.93 -3.33
N MET A 111 14.22 -6.06 -3.87
CA MET A 111 13.22 -7.05 -3.46
C MET A 111 13.76 -8.47 -3.61
N ALA A 112 14.43 -8.80 -4.71
CA ALA A 112 15.09 -10.10 -4.89
C ALA A 112 16.15 -10.39 -3.80
N GLY A 113 16.84 -9.36 -3.31
CA GLY A 113 17.76 -9.46 -2.17
C GLY A 113 17.03 -9.79 -0.86
N VAL A 114 15.87 -9.16 -0.63
CA VAL A 114 15.01 -9.45 0.53
C VAL A 114 14.38 -10.84 0.42
N ASP A 115 13.91 -11.25 -0.75
CA ASP A 115 13.41 -12.62 -1.02
C ASP A 115 14.45 -13.67 -0.63
N ALA A 116 15.69 -13.48 -1.08
CA ALA A 116 16.78 -14.38 -0.78
C ALA A 116 17.12 -14.42 0.71
N ALA A 117 17.08 -13.27 1.41
CA ALA A 117 17.34 -13.22 2.84
C ALA A 117 16.20 -13.85 3.67
N ALA A 118 14.95 -13.54 3.33
CA ALA A 118 13.77 -14.13 3.97
C ALA A 118 13.73 -15.66 3.76
N GLY A 119 14.01 -16.14 2.54
CA GLY A 119 14.05 -17.55 2.21
C GLY A 119 15.15 -18.34 2.94
N LYS A 120 16.20 -17.67 3.41
CA LYS A 120 17.29 -18.28 4.20
C LYS A 120 17.04 -18.28 5.72
N LEU A 121 15.97 -17.63 6.19
CA LEU A 121 15.60 -17.70 7.61
C LEU A 121 15.36 -19.16 8.02
N ALA A 122 15.85 -19.52 9.20
CA ALA A 122 15.73 -20.87 9.74
C ALA A 122 15.56 -20.82 11.27
N ALA A 123 14.90 -21.84 11.82
CA ALA A 123 14.76 -21.98 13.27
C ALA A 123 16.15 -22.15 13.89
N GLY A 124 16.38 -21.51 15.04
CA GLY A 124 17.73 -21.41 15.64
C GLY A 124 18.56 -20.22 15.15
N GLY A 125 18.18 -19.57 14.04
CA GLY A 125 18.89 -18.45 13.45
C GLY A 125 18.48 -17.07 14.01
N ASP A 126 18.84 -16.02 13.29
CA ASP A 126 18.50 -14.61 13.59
C ASP A 126 18.03 -13.85 12.35
N VAL A 127 17.60 -12.59 12.52
CA VAL A 127 17.06 -11.72 11.47
C VAL A 127 18.08 -10.73 10.89
N SER A 128 19.36 -10.80 11.27
CA SER A 128 20.35 -9.74 10.95
C SER A 128 20.54 -9.57 9.45
N ALA A 129 20.63 -10.67 8.70
CA ALA A 129 20.76 -10.63 7.25
C ALA A 129 19.51 -10.04 6.57
N LEU A 130 18.31 -10.35 7.09
CA LEU A 130 17.05 -9.80 6.59
C LEU A 130 16.97 -8.28 6.85
N VAL A 131 17.32 -7.83 8.07
CA VAL A 131 17.36 -6.41 8.44
C VAL A 131 18.30 -5.63 7.50
N ALA A 132 19.48 -6.18 7.23
CA ALA A 132 20.50 -5.52 6.41
C ALA A 132 20.03 -5.22 4.98
N VAL A 133 19.17 -6.05 4.40
CA VAL A 133 18.63 -5.85 3.04
C VAL A 133 17.27 -5.14 3.04
N PHE A 134 16.45 -5.35 4.06
CA PHE A 134 15.10 -4.78 4.12
C PHE A 134 15.10 -3.28 4.42
N GLU A 135 16.00 -2.78 5.28
CA GLU A 135 16.04 -1.34 5.59
C GLU A 135 16.39 -0.45 4.38
N PRO A 136 17.39 -0.79 3.52
CA PRO A 136 17.62 -0.08 2.27
C PRO A 136 16.43 -0.15 1.29
N TYR A 137 15.82 -1.31 1.14
CA TYR A 137 14.60 -1.48 0.33
C TYR A 137 13.49 -0.54 0.81
N ARG A 138 13.17 -0.58 2.11
CA ARG A 138 12.10 0.22 2.71
C ARG A 138 12.30 1.72 2.46
N LYS A 139 13.51 2.23 2.70
CA LYS A 139 13.82 3.66 2.48
C LYS A 139 13.71 4.06 1.00
N THR A 140 14.17 3.19 0.11
CA THR A 140 14.13 3.46 -1.34
C THR A 140 12.69 3.44 -1.84
N MET A 141 11.90 2.45 -1.41
CA MET A 141 10.48 2.36 -1.71
C MET A 141 9.71 3.58 -1.20
N GLU A 142 9.90 3.98 0.07
CA GLU A 142 9.25 5.16 0.63
C GLU A 142 9.56 6.44 -0.15
N ALA A 143 10.81 6.61 -0.62
CA ALA A 143 11.21 7.76 -1.44
C ALA A 143 10.60 7.71 -2.84
N HIS A 144 10.56 6.53 -3.46
CA HIS A 144 9.97 6.31 -4.78
C HIS A 144 8.46 6.57 -4.78
N LEU A 145 7.71 5.93 -3.88
CA LEU A 145 6.25 6.14 -3.74
C LEU A 145 5.92 7.62 -3.50
N LYS A 146 6.77 8.33 -2.74
CA LYS A 146 6.61 9.76 -2.50
C LYS A 146 6.83 10.57 -3.78
N GLU A 147 7.82 10.23 -4.59
CA GLU A 147 8.09 10.93 -5.83
C GLU A 147 6.97 10.74 -6.84
N GLU A 148 6.39 9.54 -6.92
CA GLU A 148 5.20 9.29 -7.73
C GLU A 148 3.98 10.09 -7.26
N GLU A 149 3.75 10.11 -5.95
CA GLU A 149 2.71 10.92 -5.31
C GLU A 149 2.87 12.41 -5.65
N GLU A 150 4.10 12.93 -5.63
CA GLU A 150 4.40 14.35 -5.87
C GLU A 150 4.52 14.72 -7.36
N ILE A 151 4.66 13.74 -8.26
CA ILE A 151 4.90 13.99 -9.69
C ILE A 151 3.88 13.30 -10.57
N VAL A 152 3.75 11.98 -10.47
CA VAL A 152 2.90 11.17 -11.35
C VAL A 152 1.43 11.48 -11.15
N VAL A 153 0.96 11.57 -9.89
CA VAL A 153 -0.46 11.85 -9.61
C VAL A 153 -0.87 13.24 -10.13
N PRO A 154 -0.14 14.34 -9.86
CA PRO A 154 -0.43 15.65 -10.46
C PRO A 154 -0.43 15.63 -11.99
N LEU A 155 0.54 14.96 -12.63
CA LEU A 155 0.61 14.85 -14.09
C LEU A 155 -0.59 14.07 -14.65
N MET A 156 -0.92 12.92 -14.05
CA MET A 156 -2.09 12.15 -14.44
C MET A 156 -3.36 13.01 -14.39
N ARG A 157 -3.55 13.75 -13.29
CA ARG A 157 -4.74 14.56 -13.09
C ARG A 157 -4.82 15.77 -14.02
N ALA A 158 -3.67 16.36 -14.35
CA ALA A 158 -3.58 17.50 -15.24
C ALA A 158 -3.92 17.16 -16.69
N TYR A 159 -3.53 15.97 -17.18
CA TYR A 159 -3.61 15.60 -18.60
C TYR A 159 -4.70 14.57 -18.94
N PHE A 160 -5.29 13.90 -17.95
CA PHE A 160 -6.27 12.83 -18.17
C PHE A 160 -7.57 13.06 -17.40
N GLU A 161 -8.68 12.68 -18.02
CA GLU A 161 -9.99 12.73 -17.40
C GLU A 161 -10.15 11.60 -16.37
N PRO A 162 -10.84 11.86 -15.24
CA PRO A 162 -11.01 10.85 -14.19
C PRO A 162 -11.76 9.60 -14.68
N GLU A 163 -12.73 9.74 -15.58
CA GLU A 163 -13.46 8.58 -16.13
C GLU A 163 -12.53 7.66 -16.95
N PHE A 164 -11.61 8.24 -17.72
CA PHE A 164 -10.65 7.50 -18.52
C PHE A 164 -9.68 6.71 -17.63
N VAL A 165 -9.14 7.36 -16.59
CA VAL A 165 -8.29 6.71 -15.59
C VAL A 165 -9.06 5.62 -14.83
N GLY A 166 -10.30 5.90 -14.42
CA GLY A 166 -11.15 4.96 -13.70
C GLY A 166 -11.40 3.65 -14.45
N LYS A 167 -11.54 3.70 -15.79
CA LYS A 167 -11.69 2.48 -16.62
C LYS A 167 -10.46 1.57 -16.55
N LYS A 168 -9.24 2.14 -16.56
CA LYS A 168 -8.00 1.35 -16.39
C LYS A 168 -7.92 0.72 -15.00
N VAL A 169 -8.30 1.47 -13.96
CA VAL A 169 -8.39 0.93 -12.59
C VAL A 169 -9.40 -0.22 -12.53
N GLU A 170 -10.55 -0.10 -13.21
CA GLU A 170 -11.55 -1.17 -13.27
C GLU A 170 -10.99 -2.47 -13.90
N GLU A 171 -10.17 -2.35 -14.94
CA GLU A 171 -9.48 -3.49 -15.58
C GLU A 171 -8.52 -4.20 -14.61
N ILE A 172 -7.75 -3.43 -13.84
CA ILE A 172 -6.87 -3.95 -12.78
C ILE A 172 -7.70 -4.69 -11.72
N MET A 173 -8.78 -4.07 -11.24
CA MET A 173 -9.63 -4.64 -10.20
C MET A 173 -10.28 -5.97 -10.61
N LYS A 174 -10.51 -6.22 -11.91
CA LYS A 174 -11.08 -7.47 -12.42
C LYS A 174 -10.13 -8.66 -12.31
N THR A 175 -8.82 -8.42 -12.33
CA THR A 175 -7.78 -9.47 -12.38
C THR A 175 -6.99 -9.59 -11.09
N MET A 176 -7.08 -8.60 -10.18
CA MET A 176 -6.37 -8.58 -8.91
C MET A 176 -6.65 -9.79 -8.01
N ASP A 177 -5.61 -10.39 -7.43
CA ASP A 177 -5.78 -11.46 -6.43
C ASP A 177 -6.60 -10.97 -5.23
N LYS A 178 -7.44 -11.86 -4.71
CA LYS A 178 -8.35 -11.57 -3.60
C LYS A 178 -7.63 -11.22 -2.29
N THR A 179 -6.40 -11.69 -2.11
CA THR A 179 -5.58 -11.35 -0.93
C THR A 179 -5.03 -9.94 -1.08
N LEU A 180 -4.55 -9.57 -2.27
CA LEU A 180 -4.07 -8.21 -2.57
C LEU A 180 -5.19 -7.18 -2.49
N MET A 181 -6.34 -7.47 -3.09
CA MET A 181 -7.57 -6.68 -2.91
C MET A 181 -7.95 -6.58 -1.43
N GLY A 182 -7.77 -7.67 -0.68
CA GLY A 182 -7.98 -7.70 0.76
C GLY A 182 -7.02 -6.80 1.54
N SER A 183 -5.76 -6.70 1.11
CA SER A 183 -4.75 -5.81 1.69
C SER A 183 -5.14 -4.35 1.45
N PHE A 184 -5.46 -4.00 0.21
CA PHE A 184 -5.94 -2.66 -0.13
C PHE A 184 -7.12 -2.26 0.77
N VAL A 185 -8.19 -3.06 0.78
CA VAL A 185 -9.39 -2.81 1.60
C VAL A 185 -9.06 -2.75 3.10
N HIS A 186 -8.11 -3.54 3.58
CA HIS A 186 -7.72 -3.55 4.99
C HIS A 186 -7.18 -2.20 5.44
N HIS A 187 -6.32 -1.59 4.62
CA HIS A 187 -5.55 -0.39 4.93
C HIS A 187 -6.26 0.91 4.59
N GLN A 188 -7.47 0.86 4.02
CA GLN A 188 -8.32 2.06 3.84
C GLN A 188 -9.02 2.54 5.13
N GLY A 189 -8.75 1.93 6.28
CA GLY A 189 -9.29 2.34 7.57
C GLY A 189 -10.57 1.60 7.98
N SER A 190 -11.53 2.34 8.52
CA SER A 190 -12.81 1.78 8.97
C SER A 190 -13.70 1.41 7.77
N LYS A 191 -14.80 0.68 8.04
CA LYS A 191 -15.80 0.41 7.00
C LYS A 191 -16.38 1.72 6.45
N LYS A 192 -16.59 2.73 7.29
CA LYS A 192 -17.13 4.03 6.89
C LYS A 192 -16.18 4.74 5.94
N ASP A 193 -14.88 4.71 6.24
CA ASP A 193 -13.84 5.33 5.40
C ASP A 193 -13.78 4.65 4.03
N PHE A 194 -13.82 3.32 3.99
CA PHE A 194 -13.87 2.58 2.74
C PHE A 194 -15.17 2.82 1.96
N GLN A 195 -16.32 2.95 2.63
CA GLN A 195 -17.58 3.29 1.95
C GLN A 195 -17.58 4.71 1.36
N ALA A 196 -16.83 5.64 1.93
CA ALA A 196 -16.61 6.95 1.34
C ALA A 196 -15.82 6.84 0.02
N PHE A 197 -14.77 6.02 0.00
CA PHE A 197 -14.04 5.67 -1.23
C PHE A 197 -14.95 4.98 -2.26
N GLN A 198 -15.78 4.01 -1.85
CA GLN A 198 -16.74 3.39 -2.76
C GLN A 198 -17.69 4.41 -3.40
N LYS A 199 -18.19 5.37 -2.61
CA LYS A 199 -19.05 6.44 -3.12
C LYS A 199 -18.30 7.34 -4.11
N GLN A 200 -17.05 7.69 -3.81
CA GLN A 200 -16.18 8.48 -4.68
C GLN A 200 -16.00 7.82 -6.06
N GLU A 201 -15.70 6.52 -6.06
CA GLU A 201 -15.43 5.75 -7.30
C GLU A 201 -16.70 5.18 -7.96
N GLY A 202 -17.90 5.60 -7.52
CA GLY A 202 -19.17 5.07 -8.07
C GLY A 202 -19.42 3.58 -7.81
N ILE A 203 -18.66 2.96 -6.90
CA ILE A 203 -18.79 1.54 -6.58
C ILE A 203 -20.03 1.31 -5.68
N PRO A 204 -20.99 0.46 -6.10
CA PRO A 204 -22.19 0.22 -5.29
C PRO A 204 -21.88 -0.36 -3.91
N SER A 205 -22.56 0.14 -2.88
CA SER A 205 -22.30 -0.24 -1.48
C SER A 205 -22.50 -1.73 -1.20
N PHE A 206 -23.36 -2.42 -1.95
CA PHE A 206 -23.59 -3.86 -1.81
C PHE A 206 -22.36 -4.70 -2.21
N VAL A 207 -21.47 -4.18 -3.05
CA VAL A 207 -20.20 -4.85 -3.45
C VAL A 207 -19.32 -5.13 -2.22
N TRP A 208 -19.47 -4.34 -1.15
CA TRP A 208 -18.84 -4.63 0.14
C TRP A 208 -19.15 -6.05 0.62
N TYR A 209 -20.42 -6.44 0.57
CA TYR A 209 -20.88 -7.74 1.07
C TYR A 209 -20.60 -8.87 0.08
N LEU A 210 -20.61 -8.58 -1.22
CA LEU A 210 -20.34 -9.58 -2.26
C LEU A 210 -18.85 -9.90 -2.42
N ASN A 211 -17.96 -8.93 -2.19
CA ASN A 211 -16.54 -9.08 -2.50
C ASN A 211 -15.61 -8.58 -1.39
N PHE A 212 -15.61 -7.28 -1.10
CA PHE A 212 -14.55 -6.66 -0.29
C PHE A 212 -14.45 -7.19 1.14
N LYS A 213 -15.57 -7.54 1.78
CA LYS A 213 -15.58 -8.14 3.12
C LYS A 213 -14.84 -9.47 3.14
N ALA A 214 -15.05 -10.33 2.14
CA ALA A 214 -14.41 -11.64 2.06
C ALA A 214 -12.91 -11.50 1.73
N CYS A 215 -12.55 -10.61 0.80
CA CYS A 215 -11.16 -10.29 0.49
C CYS A 215 -10.41 -9.77 1.73
N ARG A 216 -10.99 -8.81 2.47
CA ARG A 216 -10.41 -8.29 3.71
C ARG A 216 -10.22 -9.38 4.76
N ALA A 217 -11.18 -10.30 4.90
CA ALA A 217 -11.06 -11.42 5.82
C ALA A 217 -9.95 -12.41 5.40
N LYS A 218 -9.82 -12.68 4.09
CA LYS A 218 -8.73 -13.50 3.52
C LYS A 218 -7.37 -12.90 3.84
N TYR A 219 -7.16 -11.62 3.55
CA TYR A 219 -5.93 -10.91 3.88
C TYR A 219 -5.62 -10.95 5.39
N ARG A 220 -6.61 -10.69 6.25
CA ARG A 220 -6.41 -10.75 7.71
C ARG A 220 -5.97 -12.13 8.21
N ALA A 221 -6.57 -13.18 7.66
CA ALA A 221 -6.21 -14.54 8.01
C ALA A 221 -4.81 -14.93 7.51
N ALA A 222 -4.42 -14.44 6.33
CA ALA A 222 -3.15 -14.79 5.69
C ALA A 222 -1.96 -13.98 6.22
N MET A 223 -2.16 -12.68 6.48
CA MET A 223 -1.11 -11.70 6.73
C MET A 223 -1.18 -11.15 8.16
N GLU A 224 -2.31 -10.54 8.54
CA GLU A 224 -2.42 -9.85 9.84
C GLU A 224 -2.29 -10.79 11.04
N THR A 225 -2.78 -12.03 10.93
CA THR A 225 -2.59 -13.05 11.98
C THR A 225 -1.12 -13.31 12.25
N ARG A 226 -0.26 -13.25 11.22
CA ARG A 226 1.19 -13.48 11.35
C ARG A 226 1.87 -12.33 12.08
N ILE A 227 1.56 -11.10 11.69
CA ILE A 227 2.06 -9.90 12.39
C ILE A 227 1.58 -9.87 13.83
N GLN A 228 0.30 -10.15 14.08
CA GLN A 228 -0.24 -10.22 15.43
C GLN A 228 0.52 -11.24 16.28
N ALA A 229 0.77 -12.44 15.75
CA ALA A 229 1.52 -13.48 16.43
C ALA A 229 2.94 -13.03 16.79
N LEU A 230 3.69 -12.48 15.82
CA LEU A 230 5.04 -11.94 16.02
C LEU A 230 5.06 -10.86 17.11
N LEU A 231 4.16 -9.89 17.04
CA LEU A 231 4.08 -8.79 18.01
C LEU A 231 3.71 -9.24 19.42
N THR A 232 2.93 -10.31 19.55
CA THR A 232 2.58 -10.90 20.86
C THR A 232 3.63 -11.86 21.40
N GLY A 233 4.59 -12.28 20.56
CA GLY A 233 5.53 -13.35 20.91
C GLY A 233 4.85 -14.71 21.11
N ALA A 234 3.67 -14.93 20.51
CA ALA A 234 2.88 -16.14 20.68
C ALA A 234 2.52 -16.75 19.33
N ALA A 235 2.83 -18.04 19.16
CA ALA A 235 2.50 -18.78 17.96
C ALA A 235 0.98 -18.71 17.65
N PRO A 236 0.58 -18.54 16.38
CA PRO A 236 -0.82 -18.44 16.03
C PRO A 236 -1.52 -19.79 16.24
N THR A 237 -2.35 -19.89 17.28
CA THR A 237 -3.15 -21.10 17.58
C THR A 237 -4.45 -21.19 16.80
N LYS A 238 -4.88 -20.08 16.19
CA LYS A 238 -6.06 -19.98 15.33
C LYS A 238 -5.94 -18.81 14.37
N LYS A 239 -6.77 -18.80 13.33
CA LYS A 239 -6.92 -17.65 12.43
C LYS A 239 -7.59 -16.49 13.19
N LEU A 240 -6.98 -15.31 13.14
CA LEU A 240 -7.49 -14.10 13.76
C LEU A 240 -8.05 -13.16 12.68
N ILE A 241 -9.33 -12.82 12.78
CA ILE A 241 -10.02 -12.05 11.73
C ILE A 241 -10.77 -10.82 12.26
N SER A 242 -11.06 -10.77 13.57
CA SER A 242 -11.74 -9.62 14.17
C SER A 242 -10.74 -8.51 14.51
N LYS A 243 -11.23 -7.26 14.56
CA LYS A 243 -10.42 -6.11 14.98
C LYS A 243 -9.88 -6.27 16.41
N LYS A 244 -10.65 -6.91 17.30
CA LYS A 244 -10.24 -7.17 18.68
C LYS A 244 -9.07 -8.14 18.74
N ASP A 245 -9.10 -9.18 17.92
CA ASP A 245 -8.04 -10.19 17.88
C ASP A 245 -6.74 -9.65 17.28
N LEU A 246 -6.86 -8.68 16.37
CA LEU A 246 -5.75 -8.10 15.59
C LEU A 246 -5.30 -6.73 16.15
N ALA A 247 -5.52 -6.48 17.43
CA ALA A 247 -5.38 -5.14 18.01
C ALA A 247 -3.95 -4.57 17.89
N LEU A 248 -2.90 -5.39 18.02
CA LEU A 248 -1.52 -4.92 17.90
C LEU A 248 -1.11 -4.74 16.44
N ALA A 249 -1.45 -5.70 15.58
CA ALA A 249 -1.18 -5.60 14.14
C ALA A 249 -1.82 -4.34 13.53
N MET A 250 -3.02 -3.98 14.00
CA MET A 250 -3.72 -2.76 13.57
C MET A 250 -3.12 -1.45 14.14
N LYS A 251 -2.33 -1.54 15.22
CA LYS A 251 -1.75 -0.38 15.92
C LYS A 251 -0.24 -0.25 15.73
N VAL A 252 0.39 -1.02 14.85
CA VAL A 252 1.85 -0.94 14.64
C VAL A 252 2.32 0.51 14.41
N GLY A 253 1.54 1.30 13.67
CA GLY A 253 1.85 2.71 13.43
C GLY A 253 1.70 3.66 14.64
N GLU A 254 1.09 3.19 15.73
CA GLU A 254 0.83 3.94 16.97
C GLU A 254 1.68 3.45 18.16
N THR A 255 2.06 2.16 18.21
CA THR A 255 2.52 1.51 19.45
C THR A 255 3.82 0.68 19.36
N ALA A 256 4.50 0.59 18.22
CA ALA A 256 5.76 -0.18 18.14
C ALA A 256 6.98 0.61 18.67
N PRO A 257 7.94 -0.02 19.39
CA PRO A 257 9.21 0.63 19.74
C PRO A 257 10.03 0.94 18.48
N GLY A 258 10.16 2.23 18.14
CA GLY A 258 10.86 2.72 16.94
C GLY A 258 10.02 3.72 16.13
N LYS A 259 10.65 4.49 15.23
CA LYS A 259 10.01 5.50 14.36
C LYS A 259 9.15 4.90 13.23
N TYR A 260 8.63 3.68 13.41
CA TYR A 260 7.93 2.93 12.36
C TYR A 260 6.43 3.24 12.41
N SER A 261 6.06 4.41 11.89
CA SER A 261 4.66 4.85 11.79
C SER A 261 4.22 4.91 10.34
N TRP A 262 2.98 4.52 10.08
CA TRP A 262 2.29 4.82 8.82
C TRP A 262 0.96 5.50 9.16
N LYS A 263 0.47 6.34 8.26
CA LYS A 263 -0.82 6.99 8.38
C LYS A 263 -1.57 6.84 7.06
N ILE A 264 -2.88 6.64 7.15
CA ILE A 264 -3.74 6.74 5.98
C ILE A 264 -3.72 8.20 5.54
N THR A 265 -3.44 8.42 4.26
CA THR A 265 -3.51 9.73 3.62
C THR A 265 -4.66 9.73 2.59
N PRO A 266 -5.63 10.67 2.65
CA PRO A 266 -5.77 11.66 3.71
C PRO A 266 -6.12 10.98 5.04
N GLU A 267 -5.73 11.60 6.16
CA GLU A 267 -6.27 11.18 7.46
C GLU A 267 -7.80 11.23 7.35
N SER A 268 -8.50 10.23 7.89
CA SER A 268 -9.97 10.18 7.76
C SER A 268 -10.54 11.52 8.22
N ALA A 269 -11.40 12.12 7.39
CA ALA A 269 -12.06 13.37 7.76
C ALA A 269 -12.66 13.18 9.15
N ALA A 270 -12.13 13.90 10.14
CA ALA A 270 -12.68 13.89 11.49
C ALA A 270 -14.19 14.11 11.34
N ALA A 271 -14.99 13.28 12.02
CA ALA A 271 -16.43 13.46 12.01
C ALA A 271 -16.72 14.95 12.29
N PRO A 272 -17.57 15.63 11.50
CA PRO A 272 -17.87 17.02 11.76
C PRO A 272 -18.32 17.12 13.22
N ALA A 273 -17.69 18.05 13.96
CA ALA A 273 -18.07 18.34 15.33
C ALA A 273 -19.59 18.51 15.34
N THR A 274 -20.27 17.68 16.12
CA THR A 274 -21.72 17.81 16.33
C THR A 274 -21.95 19.26 16.72
N ALA A 275 -22.66 20.01 15.87
CA ALA A 275 -23.13 21.34 16.22
C ALA A 275 -23.90 21.17 17.53
N GLY A 276 -23.30 21.63 18.62
CA GLY A 276 -23.97 21.67 19.91
C GLY A 276 -25.18 22.56 19.74
N ASN A 277 -26.37 21.98 19.95
CA ASN A 277 -27.57 22.77 20.14
C ASN A 277 -27.32 23.71 21.32
N ALA A 278 -27.08 24.98 21.03
CA ALA A 278 -27.25 26.03 22.00
C ALA A 278 -28.75 26.19 22.23
N THR A 279 -29.18 25.79 23.43
CA THR A 279 -30.45 26.15 24.07
C THR A 279 -30.49 27.64 24.36
#